data_AF-A0A356FR47-F1
#
_entry.id   AF-A0A356FR47-F1
#
_cell.length_a   1.000
_cell.length_b   1.000
_cell.length_c   1.000
_cell.angle_alpha   90.00
_cell.angle_beta   90.00
_cell.angle_gamma   90.00
#
_symmetry.space_group_name_H-M   'P 1'
#
loop_
_entity.id
_entity.type
_entity.pdbx_description
1 polymer ?
#
loop_
_entity_poly.entity_id
_entity_poly.type
_entity_poly.pdbx_seq_one_letter_code
_entity_poly.pdbx_strand_id
1 'polypeptide(L)' 'ASDAAQAVFPEATYEYPVVASVEWSASQKQWGDFKSDSINLSKLGILNALAIRTFNTAKWE' A
#
# COMPACT_ATOMS: atom_id res chain seq x y z
N ALA A 1 -4.56 -15.85 0.59
CA ALA A 1 -3.51 -15.71 -0.46
C ALA A 1 -2.68 -16.99 -0.43
N SER A 2 -2.27 -17.53 -1.58
CA SER A 2 -1.36 -18.69 -1.62
C SER A 2 0.10 -18.22 -1.69
N ASP A 3 1.01 -19.02 -1.13
CA ASP A 3 2.44 -18.70 -1.09
C ASP A 3 3.04 -18.53 -2.49
N ALA A 4 2.58 -19.33 -3.46
CA ALA A 4 3.02 -19.26 -4.85
C ALA A 4 2.60 -17.95 -5.55
N ALA A 5 1.40 -17.43 -5.25
CA ALA A 5 0.95 -16.16 -5.82
C ALA A 5 1.72 -14.98 -5.25
N GLN A 6 2.06 -15.02 -3.95
CA GLN A 6 2.83 -13.96 -3.32
C GLN A 6 4.30 -13.94 -3.76
N ALA A 7 4.90 -15.09 -4.11
CA ALA A 7 6.30 -15.15 -4.56
C ALA A 7 6.58 -14.41 -5.88
N VAL A 8 5.56 -14.25 -6.74
CA VAL A 8 5.68 -13.58 -8.05
C VAL A 8 5.05 -12.18 -8.04
N PHE A 9 4.25 -11.88 -7.01
CA PHE A 9 3.46 -10.66 -6.93
C PHE A 9 4.32 -9.38 -6.89
N PRO A 10 5.35 -9.25 -6.01
CA PRO A 10 6.18 -8.04 -5.97
C PRO A 10 6.90 -7.75 -7.28
N GLU A 11 7.32 -8.80 -7.99
CA GLU A 11 8.05 -8.68 -9.26
C GLU A 11 7.13 -8.31 -10.43
N ALA A 12 5.87 -8.74 -10.39
CA ALA A 12 4.91 -8.47 -11.44
C ALA A 12 4.19 -7.11 -11.27
N THR A 13 3.91 -6.70 -10.03
CA THR A 13 3.12 -5.48 -9.74
C THR A 13 3.93 -4.34 -9.16
N TYR A 14 5.14 -4.61 -8.69
CA TYR A 14 5.96 -3.67 -7.91
C TYR A 14 5.27 -3.21 -6.61
N GLU A 15 4.24 -3.92 -6.15
CA GLU A 15 3.62 -3.73 -4.84
C GLU A 15 4.37 -4.50 -3.74
N TYR A 16 4.26 -4.04 -2.49
CA TYR A 16 4.86 -4.72 -1.35
C TYR A 16 4.00 -5.91 -0.91
N PRO A 17 4.61 -7.07 -0.60
CA PRO A 17 3.86 -8.19 -0.06
C PRO A 17 3.39 -7.87 1.36
N VAL A 18 2.15 -8.27 1.69
CA VAL A 18 1.62 -8.17 3.07
C VAL A 18 2.18 -9.26 3.98
N VAL A 19 2.56 -10.40 3.40
CA VAL A 19 3.13 -11.52 4.15
C VAL A 19 4.61 -11.27 4.38
N ALA A 20 5.02 -11.13 5.64
CA ALA A 20 6.38 -10.73 6.01
C ALA A 20 7.48 -11.71 5.57
N SER A 21 7.16 -12.98 5.31
CA SER A 21 8.12 -13.99 4.85
C SER A 21 8.37 -13.95 3.33
N VAL A 22 7.65 -13.10 2.60
CA VAL A 22 7.78 -12.98 1.14
C VAL A 22 8.79 -11.89 0.84
N GLU A 23 9.78 -12.25 0.04
CA GLU A 23 10.86 -11.36 -0.36
C GLU A 23 10.35 -10.20 -1.24
N TRP A 24 10.92 -9.02 -1.03
CA TRP A 24 10.70 -7.86 -1.87
C TRP A 24 11.42 -7.97 -3.21
N SER A 25 10.96 -7.18 -4.18
CA SER A 25 11.61 -7.09 -5.47
C SER A 25 12.98 -6.45 -5.41
N ALA A 26 13.80 -6.68 -6.44
CA ALA A 26 15.13 -6.06 -6.55
C ALA A 26 15.06 -4.51 -6.43
N SER A 27 14.06 -3.89 -7.05
CA SER A 27 13.84 -2.44 -7.00
C SER A 27 13.44 -1.95 -5.60
N GLN A 28 12.52 -2.66 -4.94
CA GLN A 28 12.07 -2.32 -3.58
C GLN A 28 13.21 -2.44 -2.57
N LYS A 29 14.07 -3.47 -2.69
CA LYS A 29 15.27 -3.61 -1.85
C LYS A 29 16.25 -2.46 -2.03
N GLN A 30 16.34 -1.87 -3.23
CA GLN A 30 17.18 -0.71 -3.49
C GLN A 30 16.67 0.57 -2.81
N TRP A 31 15.35 0.72 -2.65
CA TRP A 31 14.76 1.86 -1.94
C TRP A 31 14.97 1.79 -0.43
N GLY A 32 15.18 0.59 0.10
CA GLY A 32 15.49 0.34 1.49
C GLY A 32 14.26 0.23 2.39
N ASP A 33 14.52 -0.04 3.67
CA ASP A 33 13.47 -0.22 4.65
C ASP A 33 12.74 1.09 4.97
N PHE A 34 11.46 0.97 5.28
CA PHE A 34 10.63 2.09 5.68
C PHE A 34 9.68 1.68 6.80
N LYS A 35 9.17 2.69 7.52
CA LYS A 35 8.13 2.49 8.52
C LYS A 35 6.77 2.77 7.90
N SER A 36 5.91 1.76 7.81
CA SER A 36 4.51 1.95 7.44
C SER A 36 3.72 2.61 8.57
N ASP A 37 2.71 3.40 8.20
CA ASP A 37 1.71 3.87 9.16
C ASP A 37 0.86 2.66 9.61
N SER A 38 0.69 2.50 10.93
CA SER A 38 -0.06 1.41 11.54
C SER A 38 -1.56 1.69 11.64
N ILE A 39 -2.07 2.78 11.06
CA ILE A 39 -3.50 3.07 11.05
C ILE A 39 -4.30 1.92 10.40
N ASN A 40 -5.43 1.55 11.02
CA ASN A 40 -6.34 0.58 10.42
C ASN A 40 -6.97 1.18 9.15
N LEU A 41 -6.75 0.53 8.00
CA LEU A 41 -7.19 1.03 6.68
C LEU A 41 -8.72 1.21 6.57
N SER A 42 -9.52 0.52 7.37
CA SER A 42 -10.99 0.75 7.41
C SER A 42 -11.36 2.18 7.77
N LYS A 43 -10.53 2.87 8.56
CA LYS A 43 -10.72 4.29 8.89
C LYS A 43 -10.67 5.17 7.65
N LEU A 44 -9.87 4.83 6.65
CA LEU A 44 -9.80 5.57 5.39
C LEU A 44 -11.12 5.47 4.62
N GLY A 45 -11.73 4.28 4.62
CA GLY A 45 -13.06 4.07 4.03
C GLY A 45 -14.14 4.88 4.74
N ILE A 46 -14.16 4.86 6.07
CA ILE A 46 -15.10 5.65 6.89
C ILE A 46 -14.95 7.16 6.59
N LEU A 47 -13.72 7.64 6.41
CA LEU A 47 -13.42 9.05 6.19
C LEU A 47 -13.48 9.48 4.71
N ASN A 48 -13.75 8.57 3.77
CA ASN A 48 -13.70 8.85 2.33
C ASN A 48 -14.59 10.04 1.93
N ALA A 49 -15.85 10.06 2.39
CA ALA A 49 -16.78 11.14 2.07
C ALA A 49 -16.33 12.50 2.64
N LEU A 50 -15.68 12.52 3.79
CA LEU A 50 -15.10 13.74 4.36
C LEU A 50 -13.89 14.19 3.53
N ALA A 51 -13.00 13.27 3.15
CA ALA A 51 -11.84 13.57 2.33
C ALA A 51 -12.24 14.20 0.98
N ILE A 52 -13.25 13.65 0.30
CA ILE A 52 -13.76 14.21 -0.96
C ILE A 52 -14.27 15.65 -0.78
N ARG A 53 -15.04 15.92 0.28
CA ARG A 53 -15.53 17.28 0.56
C ARG A 53 -14.39 18.25 0.83
N THR A 54 -13.36 17.80 1.55
CA THR A 54 -12.18 18.60 1.84
C THR A 54 -11.41 18.93 0.56
N PHE A 55 -11.15 17.96 -0.31
CA PHE A 55 -10.47 18.19 -1.59
C PHE A 55 -11.25 19.15 -2.50
N ASN A 56 -12.58 18.98 -2.61
CA ASN A 56 -13.43 19.90 -3.35
C ASN A 56 -13.40 21.33 -2.77
N THR A 57 -13.46 21.45 -1.44
CA THR A 57 -13.36 22.76 -0.75
C THR A 57 -12.02 23.45 -1.03
N ALA A 58 -10.94 22.66 -1.10
CA ALA A 58 -9.61 23.14 -1.45
C ALA A 58 -9.43 23.42 -2.96
N LYS A 59 -10.43 23.11 -3.80
CA LYS A 59 -10.37 23.20 -5.27
C LYS A 59 -9.21 22.39 -5.88
N TRP A 60 -8.95 21.20 -5.32
CA TRP A 60 -7.98 20.27 -5.89
C TRP A 60 -8.63 19.49 -7.04
N GLU A 61 -8.15 19.74 -8.27
CA GLU A 61 -8.47 18.98 -9.50
C GLU A 61 -7.42 17.92 -9.85
#